data_AF-A0A8D9HAZ3-F1
#
_entry.id   AF-A0A8D9HAZ3-F1
#
_cell.length_a   1.000
_cell.length_b   1.000
_cell.length_c   1.000
_cell.angle_alpha   90.00
_cell.angle_beta   90.00
_cell.angle_gamma   90.00
#
_symmetry.space_group_name_H-M   'P 1'
#
loop_
_entity.id
_entity.type
_entity.pdbx_description
1 polymer ?
#
loop_
_entity_poly.entity_id
_entity_poly.type
_entity_poly.pdbx_seq_one_letter_code
_entity_poly.pdbx_strand_id
1 'polypeptide(L)'
;MTEALAIRSALLHAASINLTHICLRTDSQVLTRAIASRRRPTDLHGILSDIISLISTPTSPFIFASVVFVSIASNGPADSLAKSCLSSNLGPRP
;
A
#
# COMPACT_ATOMS: atom_id res chain seq x y z
N MET A 1 0.47 1.29 -10.36
CA MET A 1 0.62 2.65 -9.77
C MET A 1 -0.42 2.94 -8.69
N THR A 2 -1.71 2.69 -8.95
CA THR A 2 -2.84 2.97 -8.06
C THR A 2 -2.74 2.30 -6.69
N GLU A 3 -2.31 1.05 -6.65
CA GLU A 3 -2.17 0.29 -5.40
C GLU A 3 -1.04 0.81 -4.50
N ALA A 4 0.09 1.22 -5.08
CA ALA A 4 1.18 1.85 -4.33
C ALA A 4 0.73 3.18 -3.71
N LEU A 5 -0.07 3.96 -4.44
CA LEU A 5 -0.66 5.19 -3.90
C LEU A 5 -1.63 4.90 -2.76
N ALA A 6 -2.48 3.87 -2.89
CA ALA A 6 -3.39 3.45 -1.83
C ALA A 6 -2.63 3.05 -0.55
N ILE A 7 -1.55 2.28 -0.69
CA ILE A 7 -0.68 1.89 0.42
C ILE A 7 -0.04 3.11 1.08
N ARG A 8 0.52 4.03 0.29
CA ARG A 8 1.12 5.27 0.81
C ARG A 8 0.10 6.10 1.59
N SER A 9 -1.10 6.29 1.06
CA SER A 9 -2.17 7.02 1.75
C SER A 9 -2.61 6.31 3.03
N ALA A 10 -2.72 4.98 3.02
CA ALA A 10 -3.06 4.20 4.21
C ALA A 10 -1.99 4.32 5.30
N LEU A 11 -0.70 4.31 4.94
CA LEU A 11 0.41 4.53 5.87
C LEU A 11 0.39 5.94 6.45
N LEU A 12 0.21 6.97 5.62
CA LEU A 12 0.11 8.36 6.12
C LEU A 12 -1.07 8.53 7.07
N HIS A 13 -2.21 7.93 6.76
CA HIS A 13 -3.36 7.95 7.64
C HIS A 13 -3.07 7.20 8.95
N ALA A 14 -2.49 6.00 8.90
CA ALA A 14 -2.09 5.24 10.09
C ALA A 14 -1.11 6.03 10.98
N ALA A 15 -0.16 6.73 10.37
CA ALA A 15 0.76 7.61 11.09
C ALA A 15 0.03 8.80 11.76
N SER A 16 -0.96 9.38 11.08
CA SER A 16 -1.75 10.50 11.61
C SER A 16 -2.60 10.13 12.84
N ILE A 17 -2.97 8.86 12.96
CA ILE A 17 -3.69 8.32 14.13
C ILE A 17 -2.76 7.61 15.12
N ASN A 18 -1.44 7.84 15.02
CA ASN A 18 -0.41 7.30 15.91
C ASN A 18 -0.38 5.76 16.00
N LEU A 19 -0.77 5.04 14.94
CA LEU A 19 -0.54 3.61 14.89
C LEU A 19 0.94 3.33 14.74
N THR A 20 1.48 2.53 15.66
CA THR A 20 2.91 2.19 15.70
C THR A 20 3.21 0.79 15.16
N HIS A 21 2.20 -0.09 15.14
CA HIS A 21 2.31 -1.47 14.68
C HIS A 21 1.38 -1.68 13.49
N ILE A 22 1.96 -1.93 12.33
CA ILE A 22 1.21 -2.09 11.09
C ILE A 22 1.56 -3.40 10.40
N CYS A 23 0.53 -4.03 9.83
CA CYS A 23 0.68 -5.20 8.95
C CYS A 23 -0.01 -4.88 7.64
N LEU A 24 0.79 -4.64 6.60
CA LEU A 24 0.32 -4.36 5.26
C LEU A 24 0.05 -5.68 4.54
N ARG A 25 -1.20 -5.87 4.09
CA ARG A 25 -1.60 -6.99 3.24
C ARG A 25 -1.88 -6.48 1.84
N THR A 26 -1.18 -7.02 0.85
CA THR A 26 -1.30 -6.65 -0.56
C THR A 26 -1.40 -7.91 -1.42
N ASP A 27 -2.24 -7.87 -2.43
CA ASP A 27 -2.37 -8.90 -3.46
C ASP A 27 -1.43 -8.67 -4.65
N SER A 28 -0.56 -7.66 -4.56
CA SER A 28 0.49 -7.41 -5.55
C SER A 28 1.83 -7.98 -5.13
N GLN A 29 2.13 -9.13 -5.73
CA GLN A 29 3.40 -9.80 -5.55
C GLN A 29 4.59 -8.92 -5.97
N VAL A 30 4.40 -8.01 -6.94
CA VAL A 30 5.42 -7.07 -7.39
C VAL A 30 5.76 -6.08 -6.27
N LEU A 31 4.75 -5.53 -5.59
CA LEU A 31 4.94 -4.60 -4.47
C LEU A 31 5.55 -5.28 -3.26
N THR A 32 5.05 -6.47 -2.88
CA THR A 32 5.64 -7.23 -1.78
C THR A 32 7.11 -7.54 -2.04
N ARG A 33 7.46 -8.00 -3.25
CA ARG A 33 8.86 -8.28 -3.60
C ARG A 33 9.70 -7.02 -3.64
N ALA A 34 9.17 -5.89 -4.12
CA ALA A 34 9.92 -4.63 -4.19
C ALA A 34 10.24 -4.09 -2.80
N ILE A 35 9.28 -4.14 -1.87
CA ILE A 35 9.47 -3.75 -0.47
C ILE A 35 10.44 -4.73 0.23
N ALA A 36 10.20 -6.05 0.09
CA ALA A 36 11.04 -7.08 0.71
C ALA A 36 12.49 -7.06 0.20
N SER A 37 12.68 -6.85 -1.10
CA SER A 37 14.01 -6.81 -1.71
C SER A 37 14.72 -5.47 -1.52
N ARG A 38 14.03 -4.44 -1.00
CA ARG A 38 14.45 -3.01 -1.08
C ARG A 38 14.92 -2.59 -2.48
N ARG A 39 14.53 -3.35 -3.51
CA ARG A 39 14.95 -3.14 -4.89
C ARG A 39 13.99 -2.14 -5.48
N ARG A 40 14.55 -1.06 -6.03
CA ARG A 40 13.81 0.06 -6.60
C ARG A 40 13.41 -0.29 -8.05
N PRO A 41 12.16 -0.64 -8.35
CA PRO A 41 11.72 -0.81 -9.73
C PRO A 41 11.66 0.58 -10.37
N THR A 42 12.22 0.71 -11.55
CA THR A 42 12.55 1.99 -12.21
C THR A 42 11.35 2.91 -12.44
N ASP A 43 10.14 2.36 -12.53
CA ASP A 43 8.89 3.10 -12.81
C ASP A 43 8.10 3.52 -11.55
N LEU A 44 8.34 2.85 -10.41
CA LEU A 44 7.64 3.06 -9.12
C LEU A 44 8.51 3.83 -8.10
N HIS A 45 9.63 4.39 -8.57
CA HIS A 45 10.73 4.86 -7.72
C HIS A 45 10.31 5.85 -6.64
N GLY A 46 9.46 6.83 -6.95
CA GLY A 46 9.04 7.86 -5.98
C GLY A 46 8.15 7.31 -4.88
N ILE A 47 7.01 6.73 -5.25
CA ILE A 47 6.00 6.24 -4.30
C ILE A 47 6.54 5.07 -3.48
N LEU A 48 7.32 4.17 -4.09
CA LEU A 48 7.89 3.04 -3.36
C LEU A 48 8.98 3.51 -2.38
N SER A 49 9.79 4.50 -2.76
CA SER A 49 10.77 5.09 -1.85
C SER A 49 10.10 5.81 -0.69
N ASP A 50 8.99 6.51 -0.92
CA ASP A 50 8.17 7.09 0.14
C ASP A 50 7.66 6.00 1.10
N ILE A 51 7.10 4.91 0.58
CA ILE A 51 6.60 3.79 1.39
C ILE A 51 7.74 3.18 2.22
N ILE A 52 8.88 2.88 1.59
CA ILE A 52 10.06 2.33 2.27
C ILE A 52 10.58 3.32 3.33
N SER A 53 10.58 4.61 3.02
CA SER A 53 10.98 5.66 3.97
C SER A 53 10.07 5.64 5.20
N LEU A 54 8.75 5.59 4.99
CA LEU A 54 7.77 5.58 6.06
C LEU A 54 7.87 4.35 6.96
N ILE A 55 8.31 3.18 6.47
CA ILE A 55 8.31 1.93 7.24
C ILE A 55 9.70 1.45 7.71
N SER A 56 10.79 1.94 7.11
CA SER A 56 12.14 1.38 7.32
C SER A 56 13.22 2.39 7.69
N THR A 57 12.90 3.70 7.73
CA THR A 57 13.87 4.71 8.18
C THR A 57 13.75 4.97 9.67
N PRO A 58 14.81 5.47 10.34
CA PRO A 58 14.77 5.85 11.75
C PRO A 58 13.77 6.98 12.06
N THR A 59 13.29 7.70 11.04
CA THR A 59 12.24 8.71 11.16
C THR A 59 10.83 8.14 10.97
N SER A 60 10.70 6.82 10.82
CA SER A 60 9.42 6.12 10.71
C SER A 60 8.57 6.33 11.97
N PRO A 61 7.28 6.66 11.84
CA PRO A 61 6.33 6.67 12.96
C PRO A 61 5.96 5.25 13.44
N PHE A 62 6.31 4.22 12.66
CA PHE A 62 6.03 2.82 12.99
C PHE A 62 7.21 2.17 13.71
N ILE A 63 6.91 1.54 14.84
CA ILE A 63 7.81 0.68 15.62
C ILE A 63 7.94 -0.68 14.92
N PHE A 64 6.83 -1.18 14.37
CA PHE A 64 6.81 -2.44 13.66
C PHE A 64 6.01 -2.31 12.37
N ALA A 65 6.61 -2.73 11.26
CA ALA A 65 5.95 -2.81 9.97
C ALA A 65 6.25 -4.15 9.30
N SER A 66 5.20 -4.89 8.97
CA SER A 66 5.28 -6.12 8.18
C SER A 66 4.50 -5.96 6.88
N VAL A 67 5.01 -6.55 5.80
CA VAL A 67 4.34 -6.56 4.50
C VAL A 67 4.19 -8.00 4.04
N VAL A 68 2.94 -8.42 3.85
CA VAL A 68 2.59 -9.80 3.51
C VAL A 68 1.81 -9.82 2.20
N PHE A 69 2.27 -10.67 1.28
CA PHE A 69 1.50 -11.00 0.09
C PHE A 69 0.32 -11.88 0.47
N VAL A 70 -0.88 -11.52 0.04
CA VAL A 70 -2.11 -12.28 0.27
C VAL A 70 -2.77 -12.52 -1.07
N SER A 71 -3.17 -13.76 -1.38
CA SER A 71 -3.90 -14.07 -2.61
C SER A 71 -5.19 -13.25 -2.70
N ILE A 72 -5.59 -12.86 -3.91
CA ILE A 72 -6.79 -12.05 -4.18
C ILE A 72 -8.06 -12.66 -3.55
N ALA A 73 -8.14 -14.00 -3.47
CA ALA A 73 -9.22 -14.73 -2.83
C ALA A 73 -9.35 -14.47 -1.31
N SER A 74 -8.27 -14.02 -0.67
CA SER A 74 -8.21 -13.68 0.76
C SER A 74 -8.13 -12.16 0.99
N ASN A 75 -8.17 -11.34 -0.07
CA ASN A 75 -8.20 -9.87 -0.01
C ASN A 75 -9.60 -9.29 -0.30
N GLY A 76 -10.66 -10.06 -0.01
CA GLY A 76 -12.05 -9.75 -0.36
C GLY A 76 -12.53 -8.33 0.00
N PRO A 77 -12.25 -7.80 1.20
CA PRO A 77 -12.67 -6.44 1.57
C PRO A 77 -11.99 -5.35 0.73
N ALA A 78 -10.67 -5.48 0.46
CA ALA A 78 -9.94 -4.49 -0.32
C ALA A 78 -10.29 -4.58 -1.82
N ASP A 79 -10.47 -5.78 -2.35
CA ASP A 79 -10.93 -6.02 -3.73
C ASP A 79 -12.34 -5.47 -3.96
N SER A 80 -13.25 -5.70 -3.00
CA SER A 80 -14.61 -5.14 -3.03
C SER A 80 -14.60 -3.61 -3.01
N LEU A 81 -13.77 -2.99 -2.15
CA LEU A 81 -13.59 -1.53 -2.12
C LEU A 81 -13.02 -0.99 -3.44
N ALA A 82 -12.01 -1.65 -4.01
CA ALA A 82 -11.43 -1.26 -5.29
C ALA A 82 -12.47 -1.32 -6.42
N LYS A 83 -13.26 -2.40 -6.48
CA LYS A 83 -14.36 -2.55 -7.45
C LYS A 83 -15.46 -1.51 -7.27
N SER A 84 -15.82 -1.18 -6.03
CA SER A 84 -16.79 -0.13 -5.72
C SER A 84 -16.31 1.24 -6.21
N CYS A 85 -15.04 1.58 -5.95
CA CYS A 85 -14.44 2.83 -6.41
C CYS A 85 -14.34 2.91 -7.94
N LEU A 86 -14.09 1.78 -8.61
CA LEU A 86 -14.09 1.70 -10.08
C LEU A 86 -15.50 1.97 -10.64
N SER A 87 -16.52 1.33 -10.04
CA SER A 87 -17.92 1.49 -10.44
C SER A 87 -18.42 2.93 -10.27
N SER A 88 -18.04 3.60 -9.17
CA SER A 88 -18.42 5.01 -8.93
C SER A 88 -17.73 6.00 -9.87
N ASN A 89 -16.57 5.67 -10.45
CA ASN A 89 -15.92 6.50 -11.46
C ASN A 89 -16.46 6.27 -12.89
N LEU A 90 -17.38 5.31 -13.06
CA LEU A 90 -18.04 4.98 -14.32
C LEU A 90 -19.54 5.36 -14.34
N GLY A 91 -19.96 6.30 -13.48
CA GLY A 91 -21.28 6.92 -13.59
C GLY A 91 -21.42 7.65 -14.94
N PRO A 92 -22.62 7.70 -15.55
CA PRO A 92 -22.80 8.24 -16.89
C PRO A 92 -22.32 9.69 -16.90
N ARG A 93 -21.29 9.98 -17.70
CA ARG A 93 -20.91 11.37 -17.99
C ARG A 93 -22.12 12.02 -18.69
N PRO A 94 -22.53 13.25 -18.30
CA PRO A 94 -23.54 14.01 -19.02
C PRO A 94 -23.08 14.35 -20.44
#